data_AF-A0AAE2MLH7-F1
#
_entry.id   AF-A0AAE2MLH7-F1
#
_cell.length_a   1.000
_cell.length_b   1.000
_cell.length_c   1.000
_cell.angle_alpha   90.00
_cell.angle_beta   90.00
_cell.angle_gamma   90.00
#
_symmetry.space_group_name_H-M   'P 1'
#
loop_
_entity.id
_entity.type
_entity.pdbx_description
1 polymer ?
#
loop_
_entity_poly.entity_id
_entity_poly.type
_entity_poly.pdbx_seq_one_letter_code
_entity_poly.pdbx_strand_id
1 'polypeptide(L)'
;MAEAEFARPIVTLDIVLLTLHEGRLCAALLPRSAEPFAGVPALIGGYVHTDEDVDAEAAVRRILKVKAGLEGIFFEQLGTFASARRDPRDWSVSIAYFALVPRGALTGGAGPLELRPVEAVGELPFDHNAIVTAALERLRGKGAYSTIPARLLPEIFTMSELQAIYETVMGERLDQSAFRRKINDLDLLETVEGEKRQTERARRPTTLYRLKTPLALFDRRI
;
A
#
# COMPACT_ATOMS: atom_id res chain seq x y z
N MET A 1 -33.73 -32.70 9.64
CA MET A 1 -33.07 -31.89 10.67
C MET A 1 -33.31 -30.44 10.28
N ALA A 2 -33.87 -29.61 11.15
CA ALA A 2 -33.92 -28.18 10.89
C ALA A 2 -32.47 -27.68 10.77
N GLU A 3 -32.15 -26.99 9.67
CA GLU A 3 -30.87 -26.29 9.56
C GLU A 3 -30.76 -25.32 10.73
N ALA A 4 -29.69 -25.43 11.52
CA ALA A 4 -29.40 -24.44 12.53
C ALA A 4 -29.15 -23.09 11.83
N GLU A 5 -29.96 -22.08 12.14
CA GLU A 5 -29.78 -20.74 11.62
C GLU A 5 -28.58 -20.10 12.35
N PHE A 6 -27.43 -20.06 11.66
CA PHE A 6 -26.23 -19.42 12.19
C PHE A 6 -26.30 -17.90 11.97
N ALA A 7 -25.96 -17.12 13.00
CA ALA A 7 -25.84 -15.67 12.89
C ALA A 7 -24.78 -15.30 11.84
N ARG A 8 -25.11 -14.34 10.97
CA ARG A 8 -24.22 -13.88 9.90
C ARG A 8 -23.42 -12.67 10.36
N PRO A 9 -22.09 -12.75 10.47
CA PRO A 9 -21.28 -11.60 10.86
C PRO A 9 -21.26 -10.55 9.75
N ILE A 10 -20.94 -9.32 10.13
CA ILE A 10 -20.62 -8.26 9.16
C ILE A 10 -19.30 -8.61 8.47
N VAL A 11 -19.28 -8.68 7.14
CA VAL A 11 -18.06 -8.97 6.37
C VAL A 11 -17.67 -7.76 5.51
N THR A 12 -16.48 -7.21 5.77
CA THR A 12 -15.93 -6.05 5.06
C THR A 12 -14.51 -6.32 4.55
N LEU A 13 -14.01 -5.42 3.73
CA LEU A 13 -12.60 -5.30 3.39
C LEU A 13 -12.11 -3.92 3.80
N ASP A 14 -10.88 -3.87 4.33
CA ASP A 14 -10.18 -2.63 4.65
C ASP A 14 -8.81 -2.63 3.94
N ILE A 15 -8.51 -1.56 3.22
CA ILE A 15 -7.31 -1.45 2.38
C ILE A 15 -6.43 -0.33 2.93
N VAL A 16 -5.22 -0.69 3.35
CA VAL A 16 -4.16 0.27 3.67
C VAL A 16 -3.46 0.67 2.38
N LEU A 17 -3.98 1.72 1.75
CA LEU A 17 -3.38 2.29 0.53
C LEU A 17 -2.18 3.16 0.92
N LEU A 18 -0.98 2.70 0.59
CA LEU A 18 0.28 3.36 0.93
C LEU A 18 0.88 4.07 -0.28
N THR A 19 1.37 5.27 -0.05
CA THR A 19 2.12 6.10 -1.02
C THR A 19 3.26 6.81 -0.30
N LEU A 20 4.19 7.38 -1.07
CA LEU A 20 5.05 8.42 -0.53
C LEU A 20 4.43 9.81 -0.63
N HIS A 21 4.63 10.61 0.40
CA HIS A 21 4.35 12.04 0.40
C HIS A 21 5.39 12.77 1.25
N GLU A 22 6.02 13.80 0.71
CA GLU A 22 7.04 14.60 1.40
C GLU A 22 8.16 13.75 2.05
N GLY A 23 8.59 12.70 1.35
CA GLY A 23 9.65 11.79 1.81
C GLY A 23 9.24 10.81 2.93
N ARG A 24 7.96 10.79 3.32
CA ARG A 24 7.41 9.88 4.32
C ARG A 24 6.46 8.86 3.67
N LEU A 25 6.42 7.67 4.26
CA LEU A 25 5.42 6.66 3.93
C LEU A 25 4.09 7.07 4.57
N CYS A 26 3.06 7.26 3.76
CA CYS A 26 1.75 7.71 4.21
C CYS A 26 0.66 6.72 3.84
N ALA A 27 -0.32 6.57 4.73
CA ALA A 27 -1.60 5.94 4.42
C ALA A 27 -2.54 6.99 3.82
N ALA A 28 -3.22 6.62 2.74
CA ALA A 28 -4.31 7.39 2.15
C ALA A 28 -5.63 7.02 2.82
N LEU A 29 -6.30 8.03 3.37
CA LEU A 29 -7.54 7.90 4.13
C LEU A 29 -8.68 8.60 3.41
N LEU A 30 -9.90 8.09 3.64
CA LEU A 30 -11.14 8.73 3.20
C LEU A 30 -12.06 8.96 4.40
N PRO A 31 -12.76 10.11 4.46
CA PRO A 31 -13.80 10.30 5.46
C PRO A 31 -14.91 9.28 5.25
N ARG A 32 -15.38 8.66 6.33
CA ARG A 32 -16.49 7.70 6.26
C ARG A 32 -17.78 8.42 5.84
N SER A 33 -18.51 7.82 4.91
CA SER A 33 -19.77 8.36 4.40
C SER A 33 -21.00 8.04 5.26
N ALA A 34 -20.85 7.17 6.28
CA ALA A 34 -21.97 6.68 7.08
C ALA A 34 -21.52 6.32 8.51
N GLU A 35 -22.50 6.31 9.43
CA GLU A 35 -22.32 5.87 10.81
C GLU A 35 -21.93 4.38 10.92
N PRO A 36 -21.23 3.97 11.99
CA PRO A 36 -20.61 4.81 13.01
C PRO A 36 -19.43 5.62 12.45
N PHE A 37 -19.03 6.69 13.13
CA PHE A 37 -17.86 7.53 12.80
C PHE A 37 -17.99 8.29 11.46
N ALA A 38 -19.19 8.75 11.11
CA ALA A 38 -19.37 9.53 9.88
C ALA A 38 -18.47 10.78 9.86
N GLY A 39 -17.88 11.07 8.71
CA GLY A 39 -16.94 12.19 8.52
C GLY A 39 -15.52 11.96 9.06
N VAL A 40 -15.28 10.93 9.88
CA VAL A 40 -13.96 10.63 10.41
C VAL A 40 -13.10 9.95 9.34
N PRO A 41 -11.84 10.39 9.12
CA PRO A 41 -10.90 9.72 8.22
C PRO A 41 -10.66 8.27 8.62
N ALA A 42 -10.75 7.36 7.65
CA ALA A 42 -10.63 5.93 7.85
C ALA A 42 -9.90 5.26 6.67
N LEU A 43 -9.57 3.99 6.85
CA LEU A 43 -9.07 3.17 5.74
C LEU A 43 -10.10 3.09 4.62
N ILE A 44 -9.59 2.91 3.40
CA ILE A 44 -10.42 2.70 2.22
C ILE A 44 -11.00 1.29 2.34
N GLY A 45 -12.27 1.20 2.70
CA GLY A 45 -12.93 -0.08 2.91
C GLY A 45 -14.34 -0.13 2.36
N GLY A 46 -14.94 -1.31 2.39
CA GLY A 46 -16.28 -1.56 1.85
C GLY A 46 -16.79 -2.96 2.18
N TYR A 47 -18.06 -3.21 1.86
CA TYR A 47 -18.66 -4.54 1.99
C TYR A 47 -18.32 -5.40 0.79
N VAL A 48 -18.30 -6.72 1.00
CA VAL A 48 -18.40 -7.70 -0.09
C VAL A 48 -19.80 -7.60 -0.69
N HIS A 49 -19.89 -7.45 -2.00
CA HIS A 49 -21.13 -7.49 -2.77
C HIS A 49 -21.29 -8.89 -3.33
N THR A 50 -22.11 -9.74 -2.71
CA THR A 50 -22.16 -11.19 -3.04
C THR A 50 -22.79 -11.50 -4.41
N ASP A 51 -23.40 -10.50 -5.04
CA ASP A 51 -23.98 -10.53 -6.38
C ASP A 51 -22.99 -10.04 -7.46
N GLU A 52 -21.94 -9.30 -7.08
CA GLU A 52 -20.97 -8.69 -8.01
C GLU A 52 -19.54 -9.25 -7.85
N ASP A 53 -19.10 -9.47 -6.61
CA ASP A 53 -17.74 -9.87 -6.28
C ASP A 53 -17.58 -11.39 -6.36
N VAL A 54 -16.79 -11.86 -7.32
CA VAL A 54 -16.46 -13.29 -7.45
C VAL A 54 -15.58 -13.81 -6.31
N ASP A 55 -14.76 -12.93 -5.73
CA ASP A 55 -13.88 -13.21 -4.60
C ASP A 55 -13.50 -11.90 -3.87
N ALA A 56 -12.69 -12.01 -2.80
CA ALA A 56 -12.24 -10.86 -2.03
C ALA A 56 -11.31 -9.92 -2.84
N GLU A 57 -10.52 -10.42 -3.79
CA GLU A 57 -9.66 -9.57 -4.61
C GLU A 57 -10.47 -8.74 -5.61
N ALA A 58 -11.55 -9.30 -6.16
CA ALA A 58 -12.50 -8.58 -6.99
C ALA A 58 -13.14 -7.42 -6.21
N ALA A 59 -13.52 -7.66 -4.96
CA ALA A 59 -14.01 -6.63 -4.05
C ALA A 59 -12.96 -5.52 -3.81
N VAL A 60 -11.69 -5.88 -3.57
CA VAL A 60 -10.58 -4.90 -3.43
C VAL A 60 -10.46 -4.04 -4.69
N ARG A 61 -10.43 -4.64 -5.88
CA ARG A 61 -10.33 -3.92 -7.15
C ARG A 61 -11.49 -2.96 -7.35
N ARG A 62 -12.72 -3.41 -7.08
CA ARG A 62 -13.92 -2.58 -7.14
C ARG A 62 -13.86 -1.41 -6.16
N ILE A 63 -13.50 -1.67 -4.90
CA ILE A 63 -13.40 -0.63 -3.86
C ILE A 63 -12.35 0.42 -4.23
N LEU A 64 -11.15 0.01 -4.66
CA LEU A 64 -10.10 0.93 -5.10
C LEU A 64 -10.52 1.77 -6.30
N LYS A 65 -11.18 1.15 -7.29
CA LYS A 65 -11.69 1.84 -8.47
C LYS A 65 -12.74 2.88 -8.09
N VAL A 66 -13.76 2.48 -7.33
CA VAL A 66 -14.89 3.34 -6.97
C VAL A 66 -14.47 4.47 -6.02
N LYS A 67 -13.68 4.16 -4.99
CA LYS A 67 -13.37 5.10 -3.92
C LYS A 67 -12.09 5.92 -4.14
N ALA A 68 -11.13 5.38 -4.88
CA ALA A 68 -9.84 6.03 -5.10
C ALA A 68 -9.53 6.28 -6.59
N GLY A 69 -10.36 5.81 -7.52
CA GLY A 69 -10.09 5.92 -8.97
C GLY A 69 -8.87 5.11 -9.42
N LEU A 70 -8.49 4.07 -8.67
CA LEU A 70 -7.27 3.31 -8.91
C LEU A 70 -7.57 1.94 -9.51
N GLU A 71 -6.87 1.63 -10.61
CA GLU A 71 -6.93 0.35 -11.30
C GLU A 71 -5.51 -0.16 -11.59
N GLY A 72 -5.34 -1.48 -11.67
CA GLY A 72 -4.05 -2.10 -12.02
C GLY A 72 -2.93 -1.90 -10.99
N ILE A 73 -3.23 -1.44 -9.78
CA ILE A 73 -2.23 -1.26 -8.72
C ILE A 73 -1.88 -2.57 -8.01
N PHE A 74 -0.70 -2.63 -7.41
CA PHE A 74 -0.30 -3.74 -6.56
C PHE A 74 -1.09 -3.73 -5.25
N PHE A 75 -1.62 -4.89 -4.85
CA PHE A 75 -2.14 -5.12 -3.51
C PHE A 75 -1.87 -6.57 -3.09
N GLU A 76 -1.86 -6.80 -1.78
CA GLU A 76 -1.69 -8.12 -1.18
C GLU A 76 -2.50 -8.21 0.12
N GLN A 77 -3.05 -9.39 0.40
CA GLN A 77 -3.78 -9.66 1.64
C GLN A 77 -2.82 -9.64 2.84
N LEU A 78 -3.16 -8.87 3.88
CA LEU A 78 -2.44 -8.90 5.16
C LEU A 78 -2.89 -10.10 5.99
N GLY A 79 -4.20 -10.22 6.15
CA GLY A 79 -4.83 -11.14 7.08
C GLY A 79 -6.29 -10.77 7.33
N THR A 80 -6.89 -11.46 8.28
CA THR A 80 -8.30 -11.29 8.63
C THR A 80 -8.41 -10.81 10.07
N PHE A 81 -9.12 -9.72 10.28
CA PHE A 81 -9.38 -9.10 11.58
C PHE A 81 -10.82 -9.39 11.97
N ALA A 82 -11.02 -10.27 12.94
CA ALA A 82 -12.35 -10.77 13.29
C ALA A 82 -12.56 -10.74 14.80
N SER A 83 -13.58 -9.99 15.26
CA SER A 83 -13.99 -10.02 16.67
C SER A 83 -15.36 -9.38 16.89
N ALA A 84 -15.95 -9.66 18.05
CA ALA A 84 -17.14 -8.95 18.56
C ALA A 84 -16.87 -7.49 18.97
N ARG A 85 -15.60 -7.08 19.09
CA ARG A 85 -15.22 -5.80 19.70
C ARG A 85 -14.69 -4.77 18.70
N ARG A 86 -14.35 -5.21 17.48
CA ARG A 86 -13.74 -4.32 16.47
C ARG A 86 -14.74 -3.34 15.88
N ASP A 87 -16.01 -3.74 15.76
CA ASP A 87 -17.09 -2.93 15.22
C ASP A 87 -18.18 -2.80 16.29
N PRO A 88 -18.60 -1.57 16.66
CA PRO A 88 -19.63 -1.37 17.67
C PRO A 88 -21.02 -1.87 17.24
N ARG A 89 -21.23 -2.18 15.96
CA ARG A 89 -22.52 -2.63 15.45
C ARG A 89 -22.80 -4.09 15.77
N ASP A 90 -21.83 -4.99 15.54
CA ASP A 90 -21.94 -6.42 15.83
C ASP A 90 -20.60 -7.16 15.61
N TRP A 91 -20.60 -8.47 15.79
CA TRP A 91 -19.56 -9.40 15.34
C TRP A 91 -19.23 -9.15 13.87
N SER A 92 -17.97 -8.83 13.61
CA SER A 92 -17.51 -8.50 12.27
C SER A 92 -16.17 -9.13 11.92
N VAL A 93 -15.99 -9.32 10.62
CA VAL A 93 -14.81 -9.84 9.96
C VAL A 93 -14.39 -8.81 8.92
N SER A 94 -13.17 -8.30 9.01
CA SER A 94 -12.56 -7.53 7.93
C SER A 94 -11.40 -8.30 7.31
N ILE A 95 -11.46 -8.49 5.99
CA ILE A 95 -10.36 -9.04 5.21
C ILE A 95 -9.48 -7.86 4.80
N ALA A 96 -8.32 -7.73 5.45
CA ALA A 96 -7.45 -6.59 5.28
C ALA A 96 -6.44 -6.79 4.15
N TYR A 97 -6.27 -5.75 3.33
CA TYR A 97 -5.29 -5.68 2.24
C TYR A 97 -4.40 -4.44 2.39
N PHE A 98 -3.20 -4.46 1.83
CA PHE A 98 -2.40 -3.26 1.62
C PHE A 98 -2.16 -3.12 0.15
N ALA A 99 -2.13 -1.88 -0.31
CA ALA A 99 -1.87 -1.54 -1.69
C ALA A 99 -0.75 -0.51 -1.76
N LEU A 100 0.07 -0.59 -2.79
CA LEU A 100 1.18 0.34 -3.01
C LEU A 100 0.92 1.10 -4.30
N VAL A 101 0.99 2.42 -4.22
CA VAL A 101 0.70 3.30 -5.35
C VAL A 101 1.71 4.43 -5.45
N PRO A 102 2.17 4.79 -6.68
CA PRO A 102 2.97 5.98 -6.88
C PRO A 102 2.17 7.24 -6.60
N ARG A 103 2.80 8.25 -5.99
CA ARG A 103 2.13 9.51 -5.60
C ARG A 103 1.42 10.22 -6.76
N GLY A 104 1.94 10.11 -7.98
CA GLY A 104 1.36 10.70 -9.18
C GLY A 104 0.06 10.03 -9.63
N ALA A 105 -0.19 8.76 -9.27
CA ALA A 105 -1.44 8.09 -9.64
C ALA A 105 -2.63 8.53 -8.77
N LEU A 106 -2.38 9.17 -7.61
CA LEU A 106 -3.43 9.68 -6.73
C LEU A 106 -4.05 11.01 -7.19
N THR A 107 -3.46 11.72 -8.16
CA THR A 107 -3.92 13.06 -8.57
C THR A 107 -5.18 13.04 -9.45
N GLY A 108 -5.68 11.87 -9.84
CA GLY A 108 -6.90 11.70 -10.66
C GLY A 108 -8.04 10.94 -9.97
N GLY A 109 -7.94 10.69 -8.66
CA GLY A 109 -8.88 9.86 -7.90
C GLY A 109 -10.21 10.53 -7.54
N ALA A 110 -11.18 9.71 -7.11
CA ALA A 110 -12.58 10.08 -6.83
C ALA A 110 -12.83 10.86 -5.51
N GLY A 111 -11.88 11.70 -5.07
CA GLY A 111 -12.02 12.56 -3.89
C GLY A 111 -10.68 12.97 -3.26
N PRO A 112 -10.65 13.98 -2.38
CA PRO A 112 -9.42 14.38 -1.70
C PRO A 112 -9.04 13.32 -0.65
N LEU A 113 -8.11 12.44 -1.02
CA LEU A 113 -7.47 11.52 -0.09
C LEU A 113 -6.66 12.30 0.93
N GLU A 114 -6.89 12.05 2.22
CA GLU A 114 -6.05 12.59 3.27
C GLU A 114 -4.83 11.68 3.46
N LEU A 115 -3.62 12.21 3.23
CA LEU A 115 -2.38 11.46 3.39
C LEU A 115 -1.80 11.72 4.78
N ARG A 116 -1.71 10.68 5.59
CA ARG A 116 -1.09 10.76 6.93
C ARG A 116 0.11 9.81 7.04
N PRO A 117 1.25 10.26 7.62
CA PRO A 117 2.38 9.38 7.89
C PRO A 117 1.94 8.16 8.69
N VAL A 118 2.38 6.97 8.30
CA VAL A 118 1.95 5.71 8.95
C VAL A 118 2.38 5.63 10.42
N GLU A 119 3.49 6.27 10.76
CA GLU A 119 3.98 6.39 12.14
C GLU A 119 3.18 7.39 13.00
N ALA A 120 2.36 8.25 12.37
CA ALA A 120 1.63 9.34 13.03
C ALA A 120 0.23 9.51 12.43
N VAL A 121 -0.47 8.40 12.19
CA VAL A 121 -1.77 8.39 11.48
C VAL A 121 -2.93 8.99 12.31
N GLY A 122 -2.71 9.17 13.62
CA GLY A 122 -3.73 9.58 14.58
C GLY A 122 -4.66 8.44 14.99
N GLU A 123 -5.74 8.76 15.69
CA GLU A 123 -6.78 7.78 16.04
C GLU A 123 -7.70 7.56 14.83
N LEU A 124 -7.82 6.31 14.40
CA LEU A 124 -8.68 5.89 13.31
C LEU A 124 -9.89 5.12 13.86
N PRO A 125 -11.03 5.12 13.16
CA PRO A 125 -12.19 4.32 13.54
C PRO A 125 -11.88 2.83 13.69
N PHE A 126 -12.68 2.14 14.52
CA PHE A 126 -12.61 0.69 14.72
C PHE A 126 -11.23 0.22 15.19
N ASP A 127 -10.70 -0.84 14.59
CA ASP A 127 -9.36 -1.38 14.80
C ASP A 127 -8.38 -0.99 13.69
N HIS A 128 -8.67 0.06 12.90
CA HIS A 128 -7.88 0.45 11.73
C HIS A 128 -6.41 0.76 12.06
N ASN A 129 -6.11 1.31 13.23
CA ASN A 129 -4.72 1.51 13.67
C ASN A 129 -3.94 0.19 13.70
N ALA A 130 -4.56 -0.91 14.15
CA ALA A 130 -3.90 -2.22 14.16
C ALA A 130 -3.66 -2.73 12.73
N ILE A 131 -4.59 -2.48 11.81
CA ILE A 131 -4.44 -2.84 10.39
C ILE A 131 -3.29 -2.05 9.73
N VAL A 132 -3.17 -0.75 10.02
CA VAL A 132 -2.04 0.08 9.53
C VAL A 132 -0.71 -0.42 10.06
N THR A 133 -0.61 -0.74 11.35
CA THR A 133 0.59 -1.30 11.96
C THR A 133 0.99 -2.61 11.27
N ALA A 134 0.03 -3.53 11.07
CA ALA A 134 0.29 -4.79 10.38
C ALA A 134 0.75 -4.57 8.92
N ALA A 135 0.22 -3.56 8.22
CA ALA A 135 0.65 -3.21 6.86
C ALA A 135 2.11 -2.73 6.84
N LEU A 136 2.47 -1.87 7.79
CA LEU A 136 3.83 -1.36 7.93
C LEU A 136 4.83 -2.47 8.25
N GLU A 137 4.49 -3.34 9.18
CA GLU A 137 5.31 -4.50 9.54
C GLU A 137 5.48 -5.45 8.34
N ARG A 138 4.39 -5.74 7.62
CA ARG A 138 4.43 -6.57 6.40
C ARG A 138 5.32 -5.94 5.33
N LEU A 139 5.16 -4.66 5.07
CA LEU A 139 5.92 -3.94 4.06
C LEU A 139 7.41 -3.86 4.43
N ARG A 140 7.75 -3.58 5.69
CA ARG A 140 9.14 -3.59 6.18
C ARG A 140 9.75 -4.98 6.11
N GLY A 141 9.02 -5.99 6.57
CA GLY A 141 9.44 -7.38 6.55
C GLY A 141 9.79 -7.83 5.13
N LYS A 142 8.86 -7.67 4.18
CA LYS A 142 9.07 -8.06 2.78
C LYS A 142 9.97 -7.11 2.00
N GLY A 143 9.96 -5.82 2.33
CA GLY A 143 10.69 -4.78 1.61
C GLY A 143 12.19 -5.00 1.69
N ALA A 144 12.67 -5.49 2.83
CA ALA A 144 14.06 -5.87 3.02
C ALA A 144 14.55 -6.92 2.02
N TYR A 145 13.61 -7.74 1.55
CA TYR A 145 13.59 -8.95 0.71
C TYR A 145 13.25 -8.99 -0.77
N SER A 146 12.69 -7.89 -1.26
CA SER A 146 11.97 -7.90 -2.53
C SER A 146 12.00 -6.56 -3.23
N THR A 147 11.52 -6.54 -4.47
CA THR A 147 11.27 -5.31 -5.23
C THR A 147 9.97 -4.60 -4.85
N ILE A 148 9.24 -5.08 -3.82
CA ILE A 148 7.96 -4.49 -3.39
C ILE A 148 8.05 -2.98 -3.10
N PRO A 149 9.10 -2.46 -2.41
CA PRO A 149 9.17 -1.02 -2.14
C PRO A 149 9.14 -0.18 -3.42
N ALA A 150 9.73 -0.67 -4.52
CA ALA A 150 9.74 0.03 -5.79
C ALA A 150 8.34 0.24 -6.41
N ARG A 151 7.29 -0.45 -5.93
CA ARG A 151 5.89 -0.18 -6.33
C ARG A 151 5.37 1.19 -5.90
N LEU A 152 6.08 1.86 -4.98
CA LEU A 152 5.81 3.25 -4.60
C LEU A 152 6.40 4.28 -5.59
N LEU A 153 7.20 3.83 -6.58
CA LEU A 153 7.78 4.69 -7.62
C LEU A 153 6.98 4.67 -8.90
N PRO A 154 7.05 5.74 -9.71
CA PRO A 154 6.68 5.69 -11.11
C PRO A 154 7.39 4.55 -11.84
N GLU A 155 6.87 4.14 -12.99
CA GLU A 155 7.46 3.05 -13.80
C GLU A 155 8.95 3.28 -14.13
N ILE A 156 9.33 4.54 -14.34
CA ILE A 156 10.69 4.97 -14.65
C ILE A 156 11.23 5.86 -13.54
N PHE A 157 12.35 5.45 -12.96
CA PHE A 157 12.96 6.08 -11.78
C PHE A 157 14.49 6.09 -11.85
N THR A 158 15.11 6.88 -11.01
CA THR A 158 16.56 6.93 -10.81
C THR A 158 17.00 5.99 -9.68
N MET A 159 18.26 5.56 -9.70
CA MET A 159 18.86 4.79 -8.60
C MET A 159 18.76 5.50 -7.24
N SER A 160 18.85 6.84 -7.23
CA SER A 160 18.71 7.64 -6.00
C SER A 160 17.28 7.65 -5.46
N GLU A 161 16.28 7.65 -6.33
CA GLU A 161 14.87 7.54 -5.91
C GLU A 161 14.63 6.14 -5.36
N LEU A 162 15.09 5.10 -6.04
CA LEU A 162 15.01 3.72 -5.55
C LEU A 162 15.61 3.59 -4.15
N GLN A 163 16.86 4.02 -3.94
CA GLN A 163 17.50 3.99 -2.63
C GLN A 163 16.66 4.74 -1.58
N ALA A 164 16.16 5.94 -1.92
CA ALA A 164 15.36 6.74 -0.99
C ALA A 164 14.07 6.02 -0.56
N ILE A 165 13.41 5.28 -1.46
CA ILE A 165 12.24 4.47 -1.09
C ILE A 165 12.61 3.39 -0.08
N TYR A 166 13.69 2.64 -0.35
CA TYR A 166 14.12 1.58 0.57
C TYR A 166 14.47 2.16 1.93
N GLU A 167 15.18 3.30 1.99
CA GLU A 167 15.45 3.99 3.25
C GLU A 167 14.16 4.39 3.99
N THR A 168 13.19 5.00 3.28
CA THR A 168 11.91 5.42 3.88
C THR A 168 11.09 4.23 4.38
N VAL A 169 11.00 3.15 3.60
CA VAL A 169 10.25 1.95 3.98
C VAL A 169 10.92 1.26 5.17
N MET A 170 12.23 1.03 5.11
CA MET A 170 12.99 0.33 6.14
C MET A 170 13.18 1.16 7.42
N GLY A 171 13.06 2.50 7.32
CA GLY A 171 13.27 3.40 8.45
C GLY A 171 14.74 3.57 8.84
N GLU A 172 15.67 3.23 7.95
CA GLU A 172 17.12 3.29 8.19
C GLU A 172 17.86 3.86 6.98
N ARG A 173 19.08 4.36 7.19
CA ARG A 173 19.95 4.82 6.10
C ARG A 173 20.68 3.66 5.47
N LEU A 174 20.83 3.69 4.16
CA LEU A 174 21.55 2.67 3.41
C LEU A 174 22.83 3.25 2.84
N ASP A 175 23.93 2.49 2.92
CA ASP A 175 25.17 2.90 2.24
C ASP A 175 24.95 2.90 0.73
N GLN A 176 25.27 4.03 0.09
CA GLN A 176 25.00 4.24 -1.32
C GLN A 176 25.78 3.25 -2.22
N SER A 177 27.02 2.93 -1.87
CA SER A 177 27.88 2.06 -2.68
C SER A 177 27.47 0.60 -2.53
N ALA A 178 27.16 0.16 -1.32
CA ALA A 178 26.67 -1.16 -1.02
C ALA A 178 25.30 -1.41 -1.66
N PHE A 179 24.36 -0.47 -1.53
CA PHE A 179 23.04 -0.57 -2.15
C PHE A 179 23.13 -0.73 -3.67
N ARG A 180 23.89 0.15 -4.34
CA ARG A 180 24.09 0.08 -5.79
C ARG A 180 24.70 -1.24 -6.24
N ARG A 181 25.75 -1.69 -5.55
CA ARG A 181 26.39 -2.98 -5.84
C ARG A 181 25.37 -4.10 -5.72
N LYS A 182 24.62 -4.14 -4.61
CA LYS A 182 23.60 -5.17 -4.35
C LYS A 182 22.52 -5.21 -5.43
N ILE A 183 21.95 -4.05 -5.81
CA ILE A 183 20.91 -3.98 -6.84
C ILE A 183 21.43 -4.44 -8.21
N ASN A 184 22.68 -4.09 -8.55
CA ASN A 184 23.31 -4.53 -9.79
C ASN A 184 23.61 -6.03 -9.78
N ASP A 185 24.12 -6.57 -8.67
CA ASP A 185 24.42 -8.00 -8.51
C ASP A 185 23.15 -8.86 -8.62
N LEU A 186 22.01 -8.34 -8.14
CA LEU A 186 20.70 -8.98 -8.26
C LEU A 186 20.08 -8.84 -9.67
N ASP A 187 20.67 -8.04 -10.56
CA ASP A 187 20.25 -7.83 -11.95
C ASP A 187 18.76 -7.43 -12.10
N LEU A 188 18.25 -6.62 -11.17
CA LEU A 188 16.81 -6.30 -11.06
C LEU A 188 16.35 -5.19 -12.03
N LEU A 189 17.29 -4.41 -12.57
CA LEU A 189 17.01 -3.19 -13.31
C LEU A 189 17.46 -3.28 -14.76
N GLU A 190 16.66 -2.70 -15.65
CA GLU A 190 17.07 -2.34 -17.01
C GLU A 190 17.30 -0.83 -17.10
N THR A 191 18.23 -0.41 -17.97
CA THR A 191 18.48 1.01 -18.24
C THR A 191 17.53 1.50 -19.32
N VAL A 192 16.93 2.68 -19.12
CA VAL A 192 16.15 3.37 -20.15
C VAL A 192 17.10 4.22 -20.99
N GLU A 193 17.35 3.79 -22.22
CA GLU A 193 18.27 4.48 -23.13
C GLU A 193 17.75 5.86 -23.57
N GLY A 194 18.68 6.78 -23.84
CA GLY A 194 18.35 8.12 -24.38
C GLY A 194 17.73 9.11 -23.39
N GLU A 195 17.21 8.65 -22.24
CA GLU A 195 16.56 9.50 -21.25
C GLU A 195 17.41 9.69 -19.99
N LYS A 196 17.47 10.94 -19.51
CA LYS A 196 18.07 11.28 -18.22
C LYS A 196 17.19 12.27 -17.48
N ARG A 197 17.12 12.14 -16.16
CA ARG A 197 16.33 13.06 -15.32
C ARG A 197 17.25 13.78 -14.34
N GLN A 198 17.08 15.09 -14.25
CA GLN A 198 17.64 15.84 -13.14
C GLN A 198 16.67 15.74 -11.97
N THR A 199 17.13 15.20 -10.85
CA THR A 199 16.35 15.14 -9.60
C THR A 199 16.86 16.21 -8.63
N GLU A 200 16.09 16.53 -7.60
CA GLU A 200 16.51 17.51 -6.57
C GLU A 200 17.85 17.12 -5.91
N ARG A 201 18.10 15.82 -5.76
CA ARG A 201 19.34 15.29 -5.19
C ARG A 201 20.51 15.24 -6.18
N ALA A 202 20.25 15.35 -7.48
CA ALA A 202 21.27 15.20 -8.51
C ALA A 202 21.59 16.54 -9.20
N ARG A 203 22.83 17.01 -9.05
CA ARG A 203 23.32 18.23 -9.72
C ARG A 203 23.45 18.10 -11.24
N ARG A 204 23.36 16.89 -11.80
CA ARG A 204 23.43 16.59 -13.24
C ARG A 204 22.38 15.55 -13.61
N PRO A 205 21.88 15.52 -14.86
CA PRO A 205 20.96 14.49 -15.32
C PRO A 205 21.53 13.08 -15.11
N THR A 206 20.74 12.19 -14.51
CA THR A 206 21.14 10.82 -14.17
C THR A 206 20.40 9.79 -15.00
N THR A 207 20.99 8.60 -15.11
CA THR A 207 20.41 7.43 -15.79
C THR A 207 19.07 7.05 -15.17
N LEU A 208 18.11 6.73 -16.04
CA LEU A 208 16.81 6.20 -15.68
C LEU A 208 16.79 4.67 -15.80
N TYR A 209 15.99 4.06 -14.93
CA TYR A 209 15.86 2.62 -14.79
C TYR A 209 14.39 2.22 -14.73
N ARG A 210 14.11 0.97 -15.10
CA ARG A 210 12.85 0.25 -14.84
C ARG A 210 13.17 -1.11 -14.22
N LEU A 211 12.26 -1.65 -13.43
CA LEU A 211 12.35 -3.06 -12.99
C LEU A 211 12.18 -4.01 -14.18
N LYS A 212 13.05 -5.02 -14.30
CA LYS A 212 12.88 -6.10 -15.30
C LYS A 212 11.63 -6.94 -15.03
N THR A 213 11.36 -7.20 -13.75
CA THR A 213 10.20 -7.95 -13.29
C THR A 213 9.45 -7.14 -12.23
N PRO A 214 8.12 -7.01 -12.31
CA PRO A 214 7.34 -6.22 -11.36
C PRO A 214 7.44 -6.68 -9.90
N LEU A 215 7.70 -7.97 -9.64
CA LEU A 215 7.91 -8.52 -8.31
C LEU A 215 9.00 -9.59 -8.37
N ALA A 216 10.06 -9.40 -7.60
CA ALA A 216 11.14 -10.37 -7.39
C ALA A 216 11.45 -10.47 -5.90
N LEU A 217 11.73 -11.69 -5.43
CA LEU A 217 12.26 -11.97 -4.10
C LEU A 217 13.76 -12.26 -4.23
N PHE A 218 14.51 -12.00 -3.16
CA PHE A 218 15.94 -12.29 -3.12
C PHE A 218 16.36 -12.93 -1.80
N ASP A 219 17.41 -13.75 -1.84
CA ASP A 219 17.81 -14.61 -0.71
C ASP A 219 18.52 -13.86 0.42
N ARG A 220 18.89 -12.58 0.21
CA ARG A 220 19.66 -11.79 1.18
C ARG A 220 19.16 -10.36 1.25
N ARG A 221 18.85 -9.88 2.46
CA ARG A 221 18.45 -8.50 2.75
C ARG A 221 19.33 -7.46 2.06
N ILE A 222 18.70 -6.41 1.51
CA ILE A 222 19.38 -5.23 0.97
C ILE A 222 20.20 -4.53 2.04
#